data_AF-A0AAW0IIW6-F1
#
_entry.id   AF-A0AAW0IIW6-F1
#
_cell.length_a   1.000
_cell.length_b   1.000
_cell.length_c   1.000
_cell.angle_alpha   90.00
_cell.angle_beta   90.00
_cell.angle_gamma   90.00
#
_symmetry.space_group_name_H-M   'P 1'
#
loop_
_entity.id
_entity.type
_entity.pdbx_description
1 polymer ?
#
loop_
_entity_poly.entity_id
_entity_poly.type
_entity_poly.pdbx_seq_one_letter_code
_entity_poly.pdbx_strand_id
1 'polypeptide(L)'
;MHAAKVTEVPDNVFLLEECPHDWLFPQCSAVSLDWMLNCHIYAGSSWWCRNNSYRLKAGCPTTIVPFFGDQFFWGDRVHQKGLGPAPIPIAQLSVESLSNAINFMLQPEVKSEAMELAKLIENEDGVAAAVDAFHRHLPAELPLPTAYLEEKEQLNPLQWFFIQIGKWCCLPCGL
;
A
#
# COMPACT_ATOMS: atom_id res chain seq x y z
N MET A 1 -19.56 0.88 -20.09
CA MET A 1 -18.59 -0.18 -20.40
C MET A 1 -19.21 -1.49 -19.89
N HIS A 2 -19.60 -2.38 -20.79
CA HIS A 2 -20.28 -3.63 -20.42
C HIS A 2 -19.26 -4.56 -19.76
N ALA A 3 -19.46 -4.90 -18.49
CA ALA A 3 -18.74 -6.01 -17.87
C ALA A 3 -19.19 -7.28 -18.59
N ALA A 4 -18.29 -7.89 -19.35
CA ALA A 4 -18.53 -9.21 -19.92
C ALA A 4 -18.74 -10.17 -18.73
N LYS A 5 -19.95 -10.75 -18.64
CA LYS A 5 -20.23 -11.81 -17.68
C LYS A 5 -19.39 -13.01 -18.13
N VAL A 6 -18.33 -13.34 -17.39
CA VAL A 6 -17.49 -14.50 -17.67
C VAL A 6 -18.34 -15.74 -17.42
N THR A 7 -18.96 -16.27 -18.47
CA THR A 7 -19.97 -17.34 -18.36
C THR A 7 -19.41 -18.75 -18.41
N GLU A 8 -18.17 -18.93 -18.85
CA GLU A 8 -17.47 -20.22 -18.80
C GLU A 8 -16.01 -20.00 -18.37
N VAL A 9 -15.66 -20.55 -17.22
CA VAL A 9 -14.31 -20.52 -16.66
C VAL A 9 -13.74 -21.93 -16.81
N PRO A 10 -12.58 -22.10 -17.48
CA PRO A 10 -11.92 -23.41 -17.59
C PRO A 10 -11.58 -24.02 -16.23
N ASP A 11 -11.52 -25.36 -16.14
CA ASP A 11 -11.24 -26.08 -14.89
C ASP A 11 -9.88 -25.71 -14.23
N ASN A 12 -8.95 -25.18 -15.02
CA ASN A 12 -7.63 -24.72 -14.57
C ASN A 12 -7.59 -23.24 -14.18
N VAL A 13 -8.75 -22.57 -14.12
CA VAL A 13 -8.88 -21.17 -13.71
C VAL A 13 -9.79 -21.09 -12.50
N PHE A 14 -9.26 -20.58 -11.40
CA PHE A 14 -10.03 -20.35 -10.18
C PHE A 14 -10.25 -18.85 -9.99
N LEU A 15 -11.51 -18.41 -10.05
CA LEU A 15 -11.88 -17.02 -9.77
C LEU A 15 -12.04 -16.85 -8.26
N LEU A 16 -11.26 -15.92 -7.70
CA LEU A 16 -11.25 -15.60 -6.28
C LEU A 16 -11.63 -14.13 -6.13
N GLU A 17 -12.59 -13.83 -5.24
CA GLU A 17 -13.02 -12.45 -4.99
C GLU A 17 -12.07 -11.74 -4.02
N GLU A 18 -12.04 -12.21 -2.77
CA GLU A 18 -11.15 -11.69 -1.73
C GLU A 18 -10.44 -12.83 -1.00
N CYS A 19 -9.17 -12.63 -0.69
CA CYS A 19 -8.37 -13.60 0.02
C CYS A 19 -7.20 -12.92 0.74
N PRO A 20 -6.83 -13.36 1.96
CA PRO A 20 -5.63 -12.89 2.63
C PRO A 20 -4.37 -13.18 1.78
N HIS A 21 -3.71 -12.12 1.33
CA HIS A 21 -2.54 -12.20 0.44
C HIS A 21 -1.30 -12.82 1.11
N ASP A 22 -1.18 -12.64 2.43
CA ASP A 22 -0.18 -13.26 3.29
C ASP A 22 -0.32 -14.79 3.35
N TRP A 23 -1.54 -15.31 3.21
CA TRP A 23 -1.78 -16.76 3.08
C TRP A 23 -1.66 -17.24 1.63
N LEU A 24 -2.16 -16.47 0.67
CA LEU A 24 -2.22 -16.88 -0.74
C LEU A 24 -0.84 -16.93 -1.41
N PHE A 25 -0.04 -15.86 -1.28
CA PHE A 25 1.20 -15.75 -2.06
C PHE A 25 2.25 -16.82 -1.72
N PRO A 26 2.43 -17.29 -0.47
CA PRO A 26 3.31 -18.42 -0.18
C PRO A 26 2.97 -19.71 -0.94
N GLN A 27 1.74 -19.84 -1.45
CA GLN A 27 1.29 -20.99 -2.23
C GLN A 27 1.45 -20.79 -3.74
N CYS A 28 1.84 -19.60 -4.18
CA CYS A 28 2.01 -19.26 -5.60
C CYS A 28 3.44 -19.55 -6.08
N SER A 29 3.57 -20.08 -7.30
CA SER A 29 4.89 -20.30 -7.93
C SER A 29 5.43 -19.05 -8.62
N ALA A 30 4.55 -18.22 -9.14
CA ALA A 30 4.85 -16.92 -9.75
C ALA A 30 3.59 -16.07 -9.66
N VAL A 31 3.74 -14.75 -9.68
CA VAL A 31 2.57 -13.87 -9.66
C VAL A 31 2.71 -12.74 -10.68
N SER A 32 1.79 -12.71 -11.65
CA SER A 32 1.66 -11.60 -12.60
C SER A 32 0.73 -10.54 -12.04
N LEU A 33 1.09 -9.26 -12.18
CA LEU A 33 0.20 -8.13 -11.90
C LEU A 33 -0.20 -7.45 -13.19
N ASP A 34 -1.45 -7.70 -13.57
CA ASP A 34 -2.22 -6.81 -14.44
C ASP A 34 -3.38 -6.29 -13.60
N TRP A 35 -3.48 -4.98 -13.40
CA TRP A 35 -4.61 -4.39 -12.67
C TRP A 35 -5.38 -3.47 -13.60
N MET A 36 -6.40 -4.04 -14.23
CA MET A 36 -7.35 -3.28 -15.05
C MET A 36 -8.75 -3.17 -14.43
N LEU A 37 -8.96 -3.52 -13.15
CA LEU A 37 -10.28 -3.37 -12.50
C LEU A 37 -10.16 -3.01 -11.01
N ASN A 38 -9.95 -1.73 -10.72
CA ASN A 38 -10.69 -0.95 -9.71
C ASN A 38 -10.08 0.45 -9.51
N CYS A 39 -9.77 1.16 -10.60
CA CYS A 39 -9.46 2.60 -10.55
C CYS A 39 -10.70 3.38 -10.07
N HIS A 40 -11.01 3.28 -8.77
CA HIS A 40 -11.87 4.20 -8.06
C HIS A 40 -11.01 4.86 -6.98
N ILE A 41 -10.14 5.77 -7.43
CA ILE A 41 -9.83 7.08 -6.83
C ILE A 41 -9.35 7.11 -5.35
N TYR A 42 -9.17 5.98 -4.65
CA TYR A 42 -8.78 5.95 -3.23
C TYR A 42 -7.67 4.95 -2.87
N ALA A 43 -7.19 4.12 -3.81
CA ALA A 43 -6.05 3.24 -3.56
C ALA A 43 -4.74 3.93 -4.00
N GLY A 44 -4.15 4.72 -3.10
CA GLY A 44 -2.85 5.34 -3.30
C GLY A 44 -1.71 4.32 -3.41
N SER A 45 -0.49 4.82 -3.59
CA SER A 45 0.79 4.07 -3.59
C SER A 45 0.92 3.05 -2.44
N SER A 46 0.23 3.26 -1.32
CA SER A 46 0.21 2.36 -0.17
C SER A 46 -0.33 0.96 -0.45
N TRP A 47 -1.35 0.81 -1.30
CA TRP A 47 -1.92 -0.52 -1.61
C TRP A 47 -0.99 -1.32 -2.53
N TRP A 48 -0.39 -0.63 -3.50
CA TRP A 48 0.61 -1.20 -4.41
C TRP A 48 1.85 -1.65 -3.63
N CYS A 49 2.40 -0.77 -2.78
CA CYS A 49 3.51 -1.10 -1.87
C CYS A 49 3.18 -2.30 -0.98
N ARG A 50 1.97 -2.37 -0.43
CA ARG A 50 1.55 -3.47 0.45
C ARG A 50 1.54 -4.82 -0.29
N ASN A 51 0.95 -4.88 -1.48
CA ASN A 51 0.89 -6.13 -2.24
C ASN A 51 2.25 -6.57 -2.78
N ASN A 52 3.07 -5.63 -3.24
CA ASN A 52 4.44 -5.92 -3.65
C ASN A 52 5.25 -6.45 -2.44
N SER A 53 5.12 -5.80 -1.29
CA SER A 53 5.80 -6.25 -0.06
C SER A 53 5.42 -7.68 0.32
N TYR A 54 4.14 -8.07 0.22
CA TYR A 54 3.73 -9.44 0.54
C TYR A 54 4.28 -10.47 -0.45
N ARG A 55 4.35 -10.16 -1.74
CA ARG A 55 4.90 -11.07 -2.77
C ARG A 55 6.39 -11.27 -2.62
N LEU A 56 7.10 -10.17 -2.39
CA LEU A 56 8.54 -10.20 -2.14
C LEU A 56 8.85 -10.92 -0.83
N LYS A 57 8.05 -10.71 0.23
CA LYS A 57 8.15 -11.49 1.48
C LYS A 57 7.84 -12.97 1.29
N ALA A 58 6.93 -13.32 0.38
CA ALA A 58 6.65 -14.71 0.04
C ALA A 58 7.72 -15.34 -0.87
N GLY A 59 8.70 -14.57 -1.35
CA GLY A 59 9.73 -15.05 -2.27
C GLY A 59 9.17 -15.44 -3.63
N CYS A 60 8.08 -14.80 -4.07
CA CYS A 60 7.46 -15.08 -5.36
C CYS A 60 8.06 -14.20 -6.47
N PRO A 61 8.61 -14.81 -7.53
CA PRO A 61 8.91 -14.12 -8.77
C PRO A 61 7.68 -13.33 -9.27
N THR A 62 7.92 -12.09 -9.69
CA THR A 62 6.85 -11.14 -10.00
C THR A 62 7.11 -10.42 -11.33
N THR A 63 6.09 -10.28 -12.16
CA THR A 63 6.10 -9.39 -13.34
C THR A 63 5.03 -8.31 -13.17
N ILE A 64 5.33 -7.12 -13.68
CA ILE A 64 4.47 -5.95 -13.54
C ILE A 64 4.12 -5.45 -14.94
N VAL A 65 2.81 -5.28 -15.19
CA VAL A 65 2.28 -4.64 -16.41
C VAL A 65 1.93 -3.19 -16.08
N PRO A 66 2.82 -2.21 -16.32
CA PRO A 66 2.54 -0.85 -15.94
C PRO A 66 1.47 -0.16 -16.82
N PHE A 67 0.42 0.39 -16.18
CA PHE A 67 -0.51 1.43 -16.66
C PHE A 67 -0.32 2.88 -16.12
N PHE A 68 -0.42 3.16 -14.79
CA PHE A 68 -0.11 4.48 -14.18
C PHE A 68 0.67 4.44 -12.84
N GLY A 69 1.33 5.54 -12.45
CA GLY A 69 1.83 5.74 -11.08
C GLY A 69 3.17 5.08 -10.75
N ASP A 70 3.32 4.56 -9.53
CA ASP A 70 4.57 4.03 -8.99
C ASP A 70 4.94 2.63 -9.49
N GLN A 71 4.01 1.91 -10.07
CA GLN A 71 4.23 0.64 -10.78
C GLN A 71 5.44 0.67 -11.75
N PHE A 72 5.77 1.82 -12.37
CA PHE A 72 6.85 1.92 -13.36
C PHE A 72 8.19 1.83 -12.63
N PHE A 73 8.31 2.60 -11.55
CA PHE A 73 9.44 2.55 -10.64
C PHE A 73 9.62 1.13 -10.10
N TRP A 74 8.55 0.51 -9.63
CA TRP A 74 8.68 -0.78 -9.00
C TRP A 74 8.86 -1.94 -9.98
N GLY A 75 8.28 -1.87 -11.17
CA GLY A 75 8.59 -2.78 -12.26
C GLY A 75 10.08 -2.77 -12.57
N ASP A 76 10.66 -1.57 -12.67
CA ASP A 76 12.09 -1.40 -12.86
C ASP A 76 12.90 -1.95 -11.68
N ARG A 77 12.46 -1.73 -10.42
CA ARG A 77 13.13 -2.33 -9.24
C ARG A 77 13.10 -3.85 -9.21
N VAL A 78 11.96 -4.46 -9.53
CA VAL A 78 11.82 -5.92 -9.60
C VAL A 78 12.76 -6.49 -10.65
N HIS A 79 12.80 -5.88 -11.83
CA HIS A 79 13.68 -6.30 -12.92
C HIS A 79 15.17 -6.13 -12.57
N GLN A 80 15.56 -4.95 -12.05
CA GLN A 80 16.95 -4.66 -11.65
C GLN A 80 17.47 -5.60 -10.56
N LYS A 81 16.58 -6.12 -9.71
CA LYS A 81 16.91 -7.09 -8.67
C LYS A 81 16.83 -8.54 -9.13
N GLY A 82 16.54 -8.81 -10.40
CA GLY A 82 16.46 -10.17 -10.95
C GLY A 82 15.26 -10.97 -10.46
N LEU A 83 14.26 -10.31 -9.87
CA LEU A 83 13.09 -10.96 -9.25
C LEU A 83 11.98 -11.26 -10.27
N GLY A 84 12.21 -10.87 -11.52
CA GLY A 84 11.25 -10.97 -12.60
C GLY A 84 11.79 -10.41 -13.91
N PRO A 85 11.05 -10.62 -15.01
CA PRO A 85 11.41 -10.11 -16.33
C PRO A 85 11.27 -8.58 -16.39
N ALA A 86 11.70 -7.99 -17.49
CA ALA A 86 11.44 -6.57 -17.74
C ALA A 86 9.92 -6.29 -17.69
N PRO A 87 9.48 -5.15 -17.13
CA PRO A 87 8.07 -4.78 -17.09
C PRO A 87 7.48 -4.75 -18.50
N ILE A 88 6.24 -5.19 -18.65
CA ILE A 88 5.54 -5.21 -19.95
C ILE A 88 4.58 -4.02 -19.99
N PRO A 89 4.90 -2.90 -20.67
CA PRO A 89 3.95 -1.79 -20.78
C PRO A 89 2.60 -2.27 -21.29
N ILE A 90 1.49 -1.75 -20.74
CA ILE A 90 0.15 -2.23 -21.12
C ILE A 90 -0.09 -2.20 -22.64
N ALA A 91 0.48 -1.22 -23.34
CA ALA A 91 0.36 -1.06 -24.79
C ALA A 91 1.10 -2.14 -25.59
N GLN A 92 1.97 -2.90 -24.94
CA GLN A 92 2.77 -3.99 -25.50
C GLN A 92 2.34 -5.36 -24.94
N LEU A 93 1.34 -5.39 -24.05
CA LEU A 93 0.85 -6.63 -23.48
C LEU A 93 0.23 -7.51 -24.57
N SER A 94 0.73 -8.73 -24.65
CA SER A 94 0.32 -9.74 -25.62
C SER A 94 0.42 -11.12 -24.97
N VAL A 95 -0.25 -12.11 -25.56
CA VAL A 95 -0.15 -13.50 -25.10
C VAL A 95 1.31 -13.96 -25.09
N GLU A 96 2.07 -13.60 -26.12
CA GLU A 96 3.49 -13.95 -26.23
C GLU A 96 4.34 -13.29 -25.14
N SER A 97 4.22 -11.97 -24.94
CA SER A 97 4.99 -11.26 -23.93
C SER A 97 4.68 -11.76 -22.51
N LEU A 98 3.41 -12.00 -22.20
CA LEU A 98 3.00 -12.54 -20.91
C LEU A 98 3.47 -13.98 -20.71
N SER A 99 3.38 -14.84 -21.73
CA SER A 99 3.85 -16.23 -21.66
C SER A 99 5.36 -16.29 -21.45
N ASN A 100 6.13 -15.46 -22.15
CA ASN A 100 7.57 -15.35 -21.98
C ASN A 100 7.94 -14.87 -20.57
N ALA A 101 7.19 -13.88 -20.04
CA ALA A 101 7.38 -13.42 -18.67
C ALA A 101 7.10 -14.52 -17.63
N ILE A 102 6.04 -15.31 -17.81
CA ILE A 102 5.74 -16.45 -16.94
C ILE A 102 6.85 -17.49 -17.00
N ASN A 103 7.30 -17.87 -18.19
CA ASN A 103 8.39 -18.84 -18.36
C ASN A 103 9.68 -18.37 -17.68
N PHE A 104 10.01 -17.08 -17.79
CA PHE A 104 11.14 -16.48 -17.07
C PHE A 104 10.97 -16.60 -15.55
N MET A 105 9.81 -16.22 -15.02
CA MET A 105 9.53 -16.29 -13.58
C MET A 105 9.57 -17.71 -13.00
N LEU A 106 9.30 -18.73 -13.82
CA LEU A 106 9.36 -20.14 -13.41
C LEU A 106 10.78 -20.72 -13.38
N GLN A 107 11.79 -19.96 -13.83
CA GLN A 107 13.18 -20.39 -13.77
C GLN A 107 13.66 -20.55 -12.31
N PRO A 108 14.38 -21.64 -11.98
CA PRO A 108 14.88 -21.87 -10.61
C PRO A 108 15.74 -20.72 -10.08
N GLU A 109 16.51 -20.08 -10.95
CA GLU A 109 17.42 -18.98 -10.61
C GLU A 109 16.63 -17.76 -10.14
N VAL A 110 15.58 -17.39 -10.86
CA VAL A 110 14.71 -16.25 -10.53
C VAL A 110 13.97 -16.51 -9.20
N LYS A 111 13.53 -17.75 -8.97
CA LYS A 111 12.94 -18.14 -7.70
C LYS A 111 13.95 -18.06 -6.54
N SER A 112 15.20 -18.47 -6.77
CA SER A 112 16.27 -18.39 -5.78
C SER A 112 16.50 -16.94 -5.35
N GLU A 113 16.67 -16.03 -6.31
CA GLU A 113 16.83 -14.58 -6.07
C GLU A 113 15.65 -14.01 -5.26
N ALA A 114 14.41 -14.37 -5.64
CA ALA A 114 13.22 -13.94 -4.92
C ALA A 114 13.20 -14.44 -3.47
N MET A 115 13.60 -15.69 -3.23
CA MET A 115 13.70 -16.25 -1.88
C MET A 115 14.83 -15.64 -1.05
N GLU A 116 15.95 -15.28 -1.68
CA GLU A 116 17.04 -14.58 -0.97
C GLU A 116 16.61 -13.19 -0.51
N LEU A 117 15.94 -12.43 -1.37
CA LEU A 117 15.37 -11.15 -0.98
C LEU A 117 14.31 -11.31 0.12
N ALA A 118 13.45 -12.32 0.03
CA ALA A 118 12.44 -12.61 1.05
C ALA A 118 13.08 -12.76 2.44
N LYS A 119 14.18 -13.51 2.54
CA LYS A 119 14.94 -13.68 3.79
C LYS A 119 15.52 -12.36 4.29
N LEU A 120 16.01 -11.49 3.41
CA LEU A 120 16.51 -10.17 3.82
C LEU A 120 15.40 -9.32 4.41
N ILE A 121 14.23 -9.29 3.76
CA ILE A 121 13.06 -8.55 4.23
C ILE A 121 12.53 -9.12 5.55
N GLU A 122 12.54 -10.44 5.73
CA GLU A 122 12.12 -11.10 6.97
C GLU A 122 13.00 -10.70 8.17
N ASN A 123 14.29 -10.46 7.93
CA ASN A 123 15.25 -10.05 8.95
C ASN A 123 15.28 -8.52 9.18
N GLU A 124 14.41 -7.75 8.52
CA GLU A 124 14.34 -6.29 8.65
C GLU A 124 13.15 -5.85 9.53
N ASP A 125 13.41 -4.98 10.51
CA ASP A 125 12.36 -4.22 11.21
C ASP A 125 12.33 -2.77 10.70
N GLY A 126 11.65 -2.58 9.58
CA GLY A 126 11.49 -1.26 8.97
C GLY A 126 10.68 -0.28 9.84
N VAL A 127 9.81 -0.77 10.73
CA VAL A 127 8.99 0.09 11.60
C VAL A 127 9.86 0.66 12.70
N ALA A 128 10.63 -0.18 13.41
CA ALA A 128 11.58 0.29 14.41
C ALA A 128 12.60 1.25 13.79
N ALA A 129 13.16 0.91 12.63
CA ALA A 129 14.09 1.78 11.92
C ALA A 129 13.48 3.14 11.55
N ALA A 130 12.20 3.17 11.15
CA ALA A 130 11.49 4.41 10.83
C ALA A 130 11.21 5.25 12.10
N VAL A 131 10.82 4.61 13.21
CA VAL A 131 10.61 5.28 14.51
C VAL A 131 11.92 5.88 15.02
N ASP A 132 13.01 5.12 14.98
CA ASP A 132 14.34 5.60 15.36
C ASP A 132 14.79 6.76 14.47
N ALA A 133 14.59 6.64 13.14
CA ALA A 133 14.89 7.71 12.22
C ALA A 133 14.07 8.97 12.52
N PHE A 134 12.78 8.83 12.80
CA PHE A 134 11.91 9.94 13.18
C PHE A 134 12.44 10.64 14.45
N HIS A 135 12.73 9.89 15.51
CA HIS A 135 13.25 10.45 16.76
C HIS A 135 14.61 11.14 16.61
N ARG A 136 15.51 10.61 15.76
CA ARG A 136 16.79 11.26 15.47
C ARG A 136 16.66 12.63 14.80
N HIS A 137 15.57 12.86 14.06
CA HIS A 137 15.34 14.12 13.35
C HIS A 137 14.40 15.07 14.10
N LEU A 138 13.90 14.67 15.28
CA LEU A 138 13.17 15.59 16.14
C LEU A 138 14.15 16.58 16.78
N PRO A 139 13.79 17.87 16.83
CA PRO A 139 14.56 18.85 17.60
C PRO A 139 14.54 18.48 19.09
N ALA A 140 15.59 18.86 19.83
CA ALA A 140 15.71 18.59 21.26
C ALA A 140 14.55 19.19 22.09
N GLU A 141 13.95 20.27 21.58
CA GLU A 141 12.68 20.81 22.06
C GLU A 141 11.68 20.79 20.92
N LEU A 142 10.57 20.08 21.11
CA LEU A 142 9.40 20.22 20.25
C LEU A 142 8.89 21.66 20.44
N PRO A 143 8.56 22.40 19.38
CA PRO A 143 7.74 23.60 19.51
C PRO A 143 6.37 23.13 19.98
N LEU A 144 6.22 22.98 21.30
CA LEU A 144 4.90 22.91 21.91
C LEU A 144 4.20 24.20 21.49
N PRO A 145 2.97 24.14 20.96
CA PRO A 145 2.16 25.34 20.85
C PRO A 145 2.24 26.00 22.22
N THR A 146 2.78 27.22 22.27
CA THR A 146 2.73 28.03 23.49
C THR A 146 1.29 27.93 23.95
N ALA A 147 1.07 27.30 25.10
CA ALA A 147 -0.26 27.08 25.66
C ALA A 147 -1.06 28.33 25.37
N TYR A 148 -2.14 28.20 24.58
CA TYR A 148 -2.98 29.29 24.10
C TYR A 148 -2.73 30.50 24.96
N LEU A 149 -1.89 31.44 24.48
CA LEU A 149 -1.88 32.74 25.13
C LEU A 149 -3.34 33.08 25.16
N GLU A 150 -3.88 33.18 26.37
CA GLU A 150 -5.21 33.66 26.59
C GLU A 150 -5.25 34.98 25.82
N GLU A 151 -5.73 34.93 24.59
CA GLU A 151 -6.44 36.04 24.02
C GLU A 151 -7.57 36.18 25.02
N LYS A 152 -7.34 37.03 26.02
CA LYS A 152 -8.39 37.84 26.58
C LYS A 152 -8.95 38.59 25.40
N GLU A 153 -9.76 37.90 24.59
CA GLU A 153 -10.80 38.52 23.82
C GLU A 153 -11.43 39.46 24.83
N GLN A 154 -11.31 40.75 24.55
CA GLN A 154 -11.94 41.79 25.34
C GLN A 154 -13.44 41.66 25.08
N LEU A 155 -14.03 40.61 25.65
CA LEU A 155 -15.41 40.23 25.52
C LEU A 155 -16.22 41.43 26.01
N ASN A 156 -17.08 41.95 25.15
CA ASN A 156 -17.93 43.04 25.57
C ASN A 156 -18.87 42.54 26.68
N PRO A 157 -19.43 43.43 27.51
CA PRO A 157 -20.23 43.02 28.66
C PRO A 157 -21.40 42.10 28.31
N LEU A 158 -21.95 42.21 27.09
CA LEU A 158 -23.04 41.37 26.61
C LEU A 158 -22.55 39.94 26.26
N GLN A 159 -21.40 39.80 25.61
CA GLN A 159 -20.81 38.50 25.29
C GLN A 159 -20.43 37.74 26.56
N TRP A 160 -19.82 38.42 27.53
CA TRP A 160 -19.55 37.83 28.84
C TRP A 160 -20.86 37.37 29.51
N PHE A 161 -21.89 38.21 29.48
CA PHE A 161 -23.21 37.90 30.06
C PHE A 161 -23.84 36.66 29.43
N PHE A 162 -23.81 36.53 28.11
CA PHE A 162 -24.33 35.33 27.43
C PHE A 162 -23.53 34.07 27.75
N ILE A 163 -22.20 34.17 27.91
CA ILE A 163 -21.36 33.05 28.34
C ILE A 163 -21.73 32.61 29.76
N GLN A 164 -22.02 33.55 30.68
CA GLN A 164 -22.46 33.20 32.03
C GLN A 164 -23.83 32.53 32.04
N ILE A 165 -24.79 33.00 31.22
CA ILE A 165 -26.09 32.34 31.07
C ILE A 165 -25.92 30.92 30.52
N GLY A 166 -25.09 30.73 29.50
CA GLY A 166 -24.82 29.40 28.93
C GLY A 166 -24.26 28.42 29.95
N LYS A 167 -23.37 28.89 30.84
CA LYS A 167 -22.84 28.07 31.94
C LYS A 167 -23.90 27.70 32.98
N TRP A 168 -24.88 28.56 33.24
CA TRP A 168 -26.00 28.27 34.12
C TRP A 168 -27.01 27.29 33.50
N CYS A 169 -27.21 27.31 32.19
CA CYS A 169 -28.09 26.37 31.49
C CYS A 169 -27.47 24.96 31.33
N CYS A 170 -26.15 24.83 31.46
CA CYS A 170 -25.43 23.55 31.34
C CYS A 170 -25.04 22.91 32.68
N LEU A 171 -25.45 23.47 33.82
CA LEU A 171 -25.41 22.75 35.08
C LEU A 171 -26.43 21.60 35.02
N PRO A 172 -26.05 20.34 35.35
CA PRO A 172 -27.03 19.27 35.40
C PRO A 172 -28.11 19.66 36.42
N CYS A 173 -29.37 19.68 35.99
CA CYS A 173 -30.50 19.66 36.92
C CYS A 173 -30.39 18.37 37.75
N GLY A 174 -29.69 18.45 38.87
CA GLY A 174 -29.44 17.37 39.80
C GLY A 174 -29.70 17.84 41.21
N LEU A 175 -30.97 17.85 41.58
CA LEU A 175 -31.48 17.64 42.93
C LEU A 175 -32.66 16.67 42.82
#